data_AF-A0A8J8FVS1-F1
#
_entry.id   AF-A0A8J8FVS1-F1
#
_cell.length_a   1.000
_cell.length_b   1.000
_cell.length_c   1.000
_cell.angle_alpha   90.00
_cell.angle_beta   90.00
_cell.angle_gamma   90.00
#
_symmetry.space_group_name_H-M   'P 1'
#
loop_
_entity.id
_entity.type
_entity.pdbx_description
1 polymer ?
#
loop_
_entity_poly.entity_id
_entity_poly.type
_entity_poly.pdbx_seq_one_letter_code
_entity_poly.pdbx_strand_id
1 'polypeptide(L)'
;MILDLAQVQEEVQNAGLSGLIIKLDHVAYRVEKGKREKTMVELASLVPYHEFKTFKVIPMNAITSCIKLYDTLPVIVVSEGLTEDSIVEKYVKKYGGRIHHLAYLVSDIDKVVEIQRKRGVKFTTDHIIGSVEEGIKQIFTLPTETANHIIEYIQRFGDFDGFFTPSNIGSLMKSTEKLGEA
;
A
#
# COMPACT_ATOMS: atom_id res chain seq x y z
N MET A 1 25.93 5.78 -12.68
CA MET A 1 26.55 4.93 -11.65
C MET A 1 25.44 4.54 -10.70
N ILE A 2 25.24 3.26 -10.44
CA ILE A 2 24.32 2.81 -9.37
C ILE A 2 25.04 3.11 -8.05
N LEU A 3 24.39 3.82 -7.12
CA LEU A 3 24.92 3.99 -5.76
C LEU A 3 25.06 2.61 -5.12
N ASP A 4 26.15 2.37 -4.42
CA ASP A 4 26.23 1.17 -3.60
C ASP A 4 25.28 1.26 -2.39
N LEU A 5 24.96 0.11 -1.79
CA LEU A 5 23.99 0.05 -0.70
C LEU A 5 24.41 0.89 0.52
N ALA A 6 25.70 0.99 0.81
CA ALA A 6 26.20 1.74 1.97
C ALA A 6 26.01 3.25 1.76
N GLN A 7 26.29 3.74 0.55
CA GLN A 7 26.03 5.13 0.17
C GLN A 7 24.53 5.47 0.32
N VAL A 8 23.64 4.60 -0.17
CA VAL A 8 22.19 4.81 -0.02
C VAL A 8 21.78 4.83 1.45
N GLN A 9 22.34 3.95 2.29
CA GLN A 9 22.05 3.91 3.72
C GLN A 9 22.50 5.20 4.42
N GLU A 10 23.69 5.70 4.09
CA GLU A 10 24.20 6.96 4.62
C GLU A 10 23.33 8.15 4.18
N GLU A 11 22.93 8.21 2.90
CA GLU A 11 22.01 9.24 2.40
C GLU A 11 20.65 9.21 3.12
N VAL A 12 20.08 8.02 3.33
CA VAL A 12 18.82 7.84 4.07
C VAL A 12 18.96 8.31 5.51
N GLN A 13 20.07 7.98 6.16
CA GLN A 13 20.37 8.38 7.53
C GLN A 13 20.55 9.89 7.64
N ASN A 14 21.36 10.49 6.77
CA ASN A 14 21.62 11.94 6.74
C ASN A 14 20.36 12.74 6.42
N ALA A 15 19.44 12.19 5.62
CA ALA A 15 18.14 12.79 5.37
C ALA A 15 17.19 12.73 6.59
N GLY A 16 17.56 12.02 7.65
CA GLY A 16 16.75 11.88 8.88
C GLY A 16 15.54 10.98 8.72
N LEU A 17 15.47 10.17 7.65
CA LEU A 17 14.30 9.34 7.36
C LEU A 17 14.16 8.17 8.34
N SER A 18 15.28 7.61 8.81
CA SER A 18 15.29 6.45 9.71
C SER A 18 14.53 6.67 11.02
N GLY A 19 14.50 7.90 11.54
CA GLY A 19 13.75 8.24 12.76
C GLY A 19 12.24 8.41 12.54
N LEU A 20 11.77 8.41 11.29
CA LEU A 20 10.38 8.63 10.93
C LEU A 20 9.65 7.35 10.52
N ILE A 21 10.38 6.34 10.03
CA ILE A 21 9.80 5.04 9.66
C ILE A 21 9.68 4.16 10.91
N ILE A 22 8.46 3.74 11.25
CA ILE A 22 8.20 2.97 12.47
C ILE A 22 8.29 1.46 12.19
N LYS A 23 7.46 0.96 11.28
CA LYS A 23 7.38 -0.47 10.93
C LYS A 23 6.57 -0.68 9.66
N LEU A 24 6.63 -1.90 9.11
CA LEU A 24 5.71 -2.34 8.06
C LEU A 24 4.28 -2.42 8.63
N ASP A 25 3.36 -1.65 8.06
CA ASP A 25 1.94 -1.62 8.43
C ASP A 25 1.18 -2.75 7.73
N HIS A 26 1.34 -2.85 6.40
CA HIS A 26 0.66 -3.89 5.64
C HIS A 26 1.32 -4.22 4.31
N VAL A 27 0.96 -5.39 3.80
CA VAL A 27 1.37 -5.90 2.48
C VAL A 27 0.11 -6.13 1.68
N ALA A 28 -0.03 -5.44 0.55
CA ALA A 28 -1.20 -5.58 -0.31
C ALA A 28 -0.90 -6.43 -1.54
N TYR A 29 -1.74 -7.42 -1.75
CA TYR A 29 -1.78 -8.28 -2.92
C TYR A 29 -2.91 -7.81 -3.84
N ARG A 30 -2.65 -7.87 -5.14
CA ARG A 30 -3.70 -7.90 -6.16
C ARG A 30 -3.69 -9.29 -6.77
N VAL A 31 -4.85 -9.94 -6.82
CA VAL A 31 -5.02 -11.29 -7.38
C VAL A 31 -6.14 -11.29 -8.41
N GLU A 32 -6.13 -12.31 -9.26
CA GLU A 32 -7.11 -12.49 -10.33
C GLU A 32 -8.52 -12.57 -9.74
N LYS A 33 -9.49 -11.99 -10.45
CA LYS A 33 -10.91 -12.08 -10.12
C LYS A 33 -11.34 -13.51 -9.75
N GLY A 34 -11.96 -13.64 -8.57
CA GLY A 34 -12.43 -14.91 -8.03
C GLY A 34 -11.36 -15.73 -7.32
N LYS A 35 -10.14 -15.19 -7.15
CA LYS A 35 -9.05 -15.87 -6.43
C LYS A 35 -8.80 -15.32 -5.03
N ARG A 36 -9.37 -14.17 -4.62
CA ARG A 36 -9.10 -13.55 -3.30
C ARG A 36 -9.28 -14.52 -2.14
N GLU A 37 -10.43 -15.19 -2.07
CA GLU A 37 -10.74 -16.12 -0.98
C GLU A 37 -9.80 -17.33 -1.00
N LYS A 38 -9.54 -17.88 -2.19
CA LYS A 38 -8.58 -18.98 -2.34
C LYS A 38 -7.19 -18.58 -1.85
N THR A 39 -6.69 -17.39 -2.23
CA THR A 39 -5.41 -16.86 -1.75
C THR A 39 -5.39 -16.69 -0.23
N MET A 40 -6.46 -16.16 0.37
CA MET A 40 -6.54 -16.03 1.82
C MET A 40 -6.51 -17.40 2.51
N VAL A 41 -7.23 -18.40 1.98
CA VAL A 41 -7.25 -19.77 2.51
C VAL A 41 -5.86 -20.41 2.38
N GLU A 42 -5.19 -20.27 1.24
CA GLU A 42 -3.83 -20.80 1.04
C GLU A 42 -2.87 -20.21 2.07
N LEU A 43 -2.87 -18.89 2.29
CA LEU A 43 -2.03 -18.24 3.29
C LEU A 43 -2.37 -18.70 4.72
N ALA A 44 -3.66 -18.72 5.07
CA ALA A 44 -4.13 -19.13 6.40
C ALA A 44 -3.94 -20.63 6.68
N SER A 45 -3.76 -21.46 5.65
CA SER A 45 -3.44 -22.88 5.80
C SER A 45 -1.98 -23.13 6.22
N LEU A 46 -1.09 -22.15 5.98
CA LEU A 46 0.35 -22.26 6.23
C LEU A 46 0.79 -21.51 7.49
N VAL A 47 0.10 -20.41 7.80
CA VAL A 47 0.38 -19.53 8.94
C VAL A 47 -0.98 -19.19 9.57
N PRO A 48 -1.10 -19.13 10.91
CA PRO A 48 -2.40 -18.95 11.59
C PRO A 48 -2.93 -17.51 11.46
N TYR A 49 -3.18 -17.09 10.23
CA TYR A 49 -3.84 -15.84 9.91
C TYR A 49 -5.34 -15.98 10.17
N HIS A 50 -5.93 -14.95 10.77
CA HIS A 50 -7.37 -14.83 10.98
C HIS A 50 -7.94 -13.72 10.10
N GLU A 51 -9.16 -13.89 9.61
CA GLU A 51 -9.87 -12.81 8.94
C GLU A 51 -10.05 -11.63 9.90
N PHE A 52 -9.78 -10.43 9.40
CA PHE A 52 -9.86 -9.21 10.17
C PHE A 52 -10.96 -8.28 9.66
N LYS A 53 -10.95 -7.93 8.37
CA LYS A 53 -11.92 -6.99 7.81
C LYS A 53 -12.02 -7.12 6.29
N THR A 54 -13.21 -6.91 5.75
CA THR A 54 -13.47 -6.93 4.31
C THR A 54 -14.19 -5.65 3.88
N PHE A 55 -13.77 -5.07 2.76
CA PHE A 55 -14.23 -3.80 2.24
C PHE A 55 -14.59 -3.92 0.76
N LYS A 56 -15.79 -3.46 0.37
CA LYS A 56 -16.14 -3.24 -1.03
C LYS A 56 -15.80 -1.82 -1.42
N VAL A 57 -14.99 -1.65 -2.46
CA VAL A 57 -14.58 -0.36 -3.01
C VAL A 57 -15.44 -0.12 -4.25
N ILE A 58 -16.69 0.28 -4.03
CA ILE A 58 -17.73 0.36 -5.07
C ILE A 58 -17.28 1.15 -6.29
N PRO A 59 -16.71 2.37 -6.17
CA PRO A 59 -16.32 3.16 -7.34
C PRO A 59 -15.25 2.49 -8.20
N MET A 60 -14.47 1.58 -7.62
CA MET A 60 -13.35 0.90 -8.29
C MET A 60 -13.70 -0.50 -8.78
N ASN A 61 -14.95 -0.93 -8.61
CA ASN A 61 -15.40 -2.30 -8.89
C ASN A 61 -14.45 -3.34 -8.28
N ALA A 62 -14.08 -3.17 -7.01
CA ALA A 62 -13.12 -4.04 -6.34
C ALA A 62 -13.60 -4.42 -4.93
N ILE A 63 -13.08 -5.54 -4.44
CA ILE A 63 -13.23 -5.98 -3.06
C ILE A 63 -11.84 -6.26 -2.47
N THR A 64 -11.68 -5.93 -1.19
CA THR A 64 -10.41 -6.08 -0.48
C THR A 64 -10.67 -6.71 0.88
N SER A 65 -9.95 -7.78 1.20
CA SER A 65 -10.03 -8.47 2.48
C SER A 65 -8.70 -8.48 3.18
N CYS A 66 -8.75 -8.44 4.51
CA CYS A 66 -7.58 -8.34 5.36
C CYS A 66 -7.51 -9.57 6.26
N ILE A 67 -6.32 -10.15 6.38
CA ILE A 67 -6.01 -11.20 7.35
C ILE A 67 -4.83 -10.76 8.23
N LYS A 68 -4.82 -11.18 9.50
CA LYS A 68 -3.79 -10.81 10.48
C LYS A 68 -3.26 -12.02 11.25
N LEU A 69 -1.98 -11.96 11.59
CA LEU A 69 -1.35 -12.90 12.52
C LEU A 69 -1.50 -12.33 13.92
N TYR A 70 -2.48 -12.81 14.68
CA TYR A 70 -2.91 -12.17 15.94
C TYR A 70 -3.23 -10.67 15.76
N ASP A 71 -3.21 -9.88 16.82
CA ASP A 71 -3.35 -8.41 16.75
C ASP A 71 -2.03 -7.71 16.42
N THR A 72 -1.28 -8.24 15.43
CA THR A 72 0.03 -7.70 15.02
C THR A 72 0.03 -7.17 13.60
N LEU A 73 1.11 -6.44 13.27
CA LEU A 73 1.45 -6.01 11.92
C LEU A 73 2.60 -6.89 11.40
N PRO A 74 2.74 -7.07 10.07
CA PRO A 74 1.92 -6.47 9.02
C PRO A 74 0.56 -7.16 8.86
N VAL A 75 -0.44 -6.38 8.46
CA VAL A 75 -1.70 -6.95 7.93
C VAL A 75 -1.47 -7.40 6.50
N ILE A 76 -2.04 -8.54 6.12
CA ILE A 76 -2.06 -8.97 4.72
C ILE A 76 -3.39 -8.55 4.11
N VAL A 77 -3.30 -7.81 3.01
CA VAL A 77 -4.44 -7.25 2.30
C VAL A 77 -4.52 -7.93 0.95
N VAL A 78 -5.67 -8.52 0.61
CA VAL A 78 -5.88 -9.22 -0.66
C VAL A 78 -7.03 -8.57 -1.39
N SER A 79 -6.72 -7.95 -2.53
CA SER A 79 -7.68 -7.28 -3.41
C SER A 79 -7.91 -8.07 -4.69
N GLU A 80 -9.16 -8.13 -5.13
CA GLU A 80 -9.54 -8.62 -6.46
C GLU A 80 -10.52 -7.63 -7.14
N GLY A 81 -10.52 -7.65 -8.46
CA GLY A 81 -11.54 -6.95 -9.26
C GLY A 81 -12.86 -7.71 -9.28
N LEU A 82 -13.97 -6.98 -9.31
CA LEU A 82 -15.32 -7.53 -9.51
C LEU A 82 -15.70 -7.56 -10.99
N THR A 83 -15.05 -6.71 -11.80
CA THR A 83 -15.26 -6.60 -13.24
C THR A 83 -13.93 -6.55 -13.99
N GLU A 84 -13.95 -6.91 -15.27
CA GLU A 84 -12.77 -6.99 -16.14
C GLU A 84 -12.08 -5.65 -16.37
N ASP A 85 -12.83 -4.55 -16.22
CA ASP A 85 -12.40 -3.17 -16.39
C ASP A 85 -11.93 -2.51 -15.09
N SER A 86 -12.07 -3.19 -13.95
CA SER A 86 -11.57 -2.71 -12.66
C SER A 86 -10.06 -2.48 -12.70
N ILE A 87 -9.58 -1.47 -11.95
CA ILE A 87 -8.15 -1.14 -11.88
C ILE A 87 -7.33 -2.33 -11.34
N VAL A 88 -7.90 -3.10 -10.41
CA VAL A 88 -7.26 -4.29 -9.86
C VAL A 88 -7.10 -5.37 -10.94
N GLU A 89 -8.15 -5.66 -11.71
CA GLU A 89 -8.10 -6.69 -12.75
C GLU A 89 -7.19 -6.30 -13.91
N LYS A 90 -7.24 -5.04 -14.35
CA LYS A 90 -6.30 -4.50 -15.36
C LYS A 90 -4.84 -4.66 -14.94
N TYR A 91 -4.53 -4.39 -13.67
CA TYR A 91 -3.19 -4.60 -13.12
C TYR A 91 -2.81 -6.08 -13.16
N VAL A 92 -3.69 -6.97 -12.68
CA VAL A 92 -3.41 -8.41 -12.63
C VAL A 92 -3.26 -9.01 -14.04
N LYS A 93 -3.99 -8.53 -15.04
CA LYS A 93 -3.78 -8.95 -16.44
C LYS A 93 -2.40 -8.58 -16.97
N LYS A 94 -1.90 -7.38 -16.62
CA LYS A 94 -0.58 -6.89 -17.07
C LYS A 94 0.57 -7.55 -16.30
N TYR A 95 0.37 -7.82 -15.02
CA TYR A 95 1.45 -8.15 -14.09
C TYR A 95 1.29 -9.52 -13.41
N GLY A 96 0.19 -10.22 -13.59
CA GLY A 96 -0.15 -11.40 -12.79
C GLY A 96 -0.48 -11.07 -11.33
N GLY A 97 -0.98 -12.05 -10.60
CA GLY A 97 -1.27 -11.92 -9.17
C GLY A 97 0.01 -11.80 -8.34
N ARG A 98 0.17 -10.73 -7.58
CA ARG A 98 1.40 -10.43 -6.81
C ARG A 98 1.17 -9.41 -5.70
N ILE A 99 2.21 -9.20 -4.88
CA ILE A 99 2.30 -8.02 -4.01
C ILE A 99 2.30 -6.76 -4.89
N HIS A 100 1.35 -5.88 -4.64
CA HIS A 100 1.18 -4.59 -5.28
C HIS A 100 1.96 -3.49 -4.55
N HIS A 101 1.87 -3.41 -3.22
CA HIS A 101 2.64 -2.44 -2.43
C HIS A 101 3.01 -2.96 -1.05
N LEU A 102 4.01 -2.28 -0.47
CA LEU A 102 4.43 -2.40 0.92
C LEU A 102 4.16 -1.07 1.61
N ALA A 103 3.39 -1.09 2.70
CA ALA A 103 3.04 0.11 3.44
C ALA A 103 3.81 0.22 4.74
N TYR A 104 4.38 1.38 5.01
CA TYR A 104 5.15 1.66 6.21
C TYR A 104 4.46 2.71 7.06
N LEU A 105 4.22 2.34 8.32
CA LEU A 105 3.74 3.26 9.34
C LEU A 105 4.82 4.28 9.64
N VAL A 106 4.47 5.56 9.61
CA VAL A 106 5.38 6.68 9.88
C VAL A 106 4.86 7.58 11.00
N SER A 107 5.77 8.24 11.71
CA SER A 107 5.44 9.16 12.80
C SER A 107 5.03 10.55 12.33
N ASP A 108 5.47 10.97 11.14
CA ASP A 108 5.14 12.26 10.51
C ASP A 108 5.19 12.11 8.98
N ILE A 109 4.04 11.89 8.37
CA ILE A 109 3.91 11.66 6.93
C ILE A 109 4.24 12.91 6.11
N ASP A 110 3.90 14.10 6.60
CA ASP A 110 4.16 15.35 5.91
C ASP A 110 5.69 15.56 5.77
N LYS A 111 6.44 15.34 6.86
CA LYS A 111 7.90 15.39 6.86
C LYS A 111 8.55 14.29 6.02
N VAL A 112 8.03 13.05 6.06
CA VAL A 112 8.52 11.95 5.21
C VAL A 112 8.38 12.30 3.73
N VAL A 113 7.21 12.82 3.32
CA VAL A 113 6.96 13.21 1.93
C VAL A 113 7.87 14.38 1.51
N GLU A 114 8.07 15.37 2.37
CA GLU A 114 9.01 16.47 2.11
C GLU A 114 10.43 15.95 1.86
N ILE A 115 10.96 15.10 2.75
CA ILE A 115 12.29 14.51 2.62
C ILE A 115 12.41 13.71 1.32
N GLN A 116 11.42 12.85 1.04
CA GLN A 116 11.44 11.99 -0.13
C GLN A 116 11.39 12.79 -1.43
N ARG A 117 10.60 13.88 -1.48
CA ARG A 117 10.60 14.79 -2.63
C ARG A 117 11.96 15.46 -2.85
N LYS A 118 12.62 15.93 -1.78
CA LYS A 118 13.99 16.49 -1.87
C LYS A 118 15.00 15.48 -2.40
N ARG A 119 14.78 14.19 -2.12
CA ARG A 119 15.57 13.06 -2.63
C ARG A 119 15.16 12.59 -4.03
N GLY A 120 14.22 13.28 -4.69
CA GLY A 120 13.78 12.98 -6.05
C GLY A 120 12.74 11.84 -6.16
N VAL A 121 12.22 11.34 -5.04
CA VAL A 121 11.14 10.34 -5.06
C VAL A 121 9.86 10.99 -5.56
N LYS A 122 9.24 10.36 -6.56
CA LYS A 122 7.97 10.78 -7.15
C LYS A 122 6.82 9.98 -6.53
N PHE A 123 5.64 10.59 -6.49
CA PHE A 123 4.42 10.03 -5.92
C PHE A 123 3.31 9.95 -6.97
N THR A 124 2.31 9.11 -6.73
CA THR A 124 1.15 8.96 -7.62
C THR A 124 0.19 10.16 -7.58
N THR A 125 0.30 10.99 -6.54
CA THR A 125 -0.49 12.19 -6.32
C THR A 125 0.38 13.33 -5.82
N ASP A 126 -0.03 14.57 -6.12
CA ASP A 126 0.67 15.78 -5.65
C ASP A 126 0.41 16.08 -4.17
N HIS A 127 -0.64 15.51 -3.59
CA HIS A 127 -1.02 15.68 -2.19
C HIS A 127 -1.17 14.33 -1.49
N ILE A 128 -1.02 14.36 -0.17
CA ILE A 128 -1.31 13.24 0.73
C ILE A 128 -2.83 13.05 0.76
N ILE A 129 -3.29 11.80 0.68
CA ILE A 129 -4.70 11.43 0.72
C ILE A 129 -5.11 11.20 2.18
N GLY A 130 -6.29 11.67 2.56
CA GLY A 130 -6.83 11.56 3.91
C GLY A 130 -6.50 12.77 4.79
N SER A 131 -6.90 12.69 6.05
CA SER A 131 -6.82 13.79 7.02
C SER A 131 -6.69 13.27 8.45
N VAL A 132 -6.39 14.16 9.40
CA VAL A 132 -6.32 13.81 10.82
C VAL A 132 -7.71 13.44 11.34
N GLU A 133 -8.73 14.14 10.86
CA GLU A 133 -10.14 13.95 11.21
C GLU A 133 -10.67 12.61 10.71
N GLU A 134 -10.23 12.16 9.53
CA GLU A 134 -10.51 10.80 9.02
C GLU A 134 -9.69 9.71 9.72
N GLY A 135 -8.75 10.09 10.60
CA GLY A 135 -7.93 9.17 11.37
C GLY A 135 -6.73 8.60 10.60
N ILE A 136 -6.53 8.98 9.34
CA ILE A 136 -5.52 8.35 8.48
C ILE A 136 -5.08 9.25 7.32
N LYS A 137 -3.76 9.30 7.11
CA LYS A 137 -3.13 9.93 5.94
C LYS A 137 -2.25 8.91 5.21
N GLN A 138 -2.28 8.92 3.88
CA GLN A 138 -1.61 7.93 3.03
C GLN A 138 -1.09 8.54 1.72
N ILE A 139 -0.01 7.99 1.18
CA ILE A 139 0.47 8.33 -0.16
C ILE A 139 1.31 7.20 -0.77
N PHE A 140 1.18 6.99 -2.08
CA PHE A 140 1.98 6.02 -2.84
C PHE A 140 3.11 6.70 -3.62
N THR A 141 4.30 6.09 -3.59
CA THR A 141 5.36 6.39 -4.54
C THR A 141 4.97 5.95 -5.96
N LEU A 142 5.64 6.47 -6.98
CA LEU A 142 5.70 5.75 -8.26
C LEU A 142 6.37 4.37 -8.06
N PRO A 143 6.08 3.40 -8.95
CA PRO A 143 6.69 2.08 -8.85
C PRO A 143 8.21 2.14 -9.02
N THR A 144 8.92 1.26 -8.33
CA THR A 144 10.36 1.06 -8.56
C THR A 144 10.62 0.49 -9.96
N GLU A 145 11.73 0.90 -10.57
CA GLU A 145 12.07 0.52 -11.95
C GLU A 145 12.30 -0.99 -12.12
N THR A 146 12.89 -1.64 -11.11
CA THR A 146 13.36 -3.03 -11.23
C THR A 146 12.28 -4.07 -10.95
N ALA A 147 11.34 -3.78 -10.07
CA ALA A 147 10.38 -4.75 -9.55
C ALA A 147 8.93 -4.26 -9.58
N ASN A 148 8.69 -3.02 -10.04
CA ASN A 148 7.38 -2.40 -10.05
C ASN A 148 6.74 -2.35 -8.64
N HIS A 149 7.57 -2.17 -7.60
CA HIS A 149 7.09 -2.08 -6.22
C HIS A 149 6.68 -0.65 -5.91
N ILE A 150 5.48 -0.51 -5.34
CA ILE A 150 5.02 0.75 -4.77
C ILE A 150 5.29 0.73 -3.27
N ILE A 151 5.83 1.84 -2.75
CA ILE A 151 5.93 2.08 -1.31
C ILE A 151 4.79 3.00 -0.92
N GLU A 152 4.07 2.62 0.13
CA GLU A 152 3.11 3.49 0.80
C GLU A 152 3.70 4.03 2.09
N TYR A 153 3.55 5.34 2.30
CA TYR A 153 3.68 5.93 3.63
C TYR A 153 2.30 6.15 4.21
N ILE A 154 2.10 5.67 5.43
CA ILE A 154 0.83 5.74 6.15
C ILE A 154 1.05 6.27 7.56
N GLN A 155 0.22 7.21 7.97
CA GLN A 155 0.13 7.65 9.37
C GLN A 155 -1.30 7.52 9.84
N ARG A 156 -1.47 6.95 11.05
CA ARG A 156 -2.75 6.75 11.72
C ARG A 156 -2.86 7.75 12.88
N PHE A 157 -4.06 8.30 13.10
CA PHE A 157 -4.33 9.35 14.08
C PHE A 157 -5.48 8.95 15.02
N GLY A 158 -5.42 9.43 16.26
CA GLY A 158 -6.45 9.20 17.28
C GLY A 158 -6.68 7.72 17.59
N ASP A 159 -7.91 7.38 17.97
CA ASP A 159 -8.35 6.01 18.27
C ASP A 159 -8.84 5.26 17.02
N PHE A 160 -8.34 5.64 15.84
CA PHE A 160 -8.79 5.08 14.58
C PHE A 160 -8.47 3.57 14.49
N ASP A 161 -9.47 2.75 14.79
CA ASP A 161 -9.43 1.29 14.62
C ASP A 161 -9.66 0.85 13.16
N GLY A 162 -10.07 1.79 12.31
CA GLY A 162 -10.34 1.59 10.91
C GLY A 162 -9.04 1.22 10.23
N PHE A 163 -8.92 -0.01 9.76
CA PHE A 163 -7.73 -0.37 9.01
C PHE A 163 -7.56 0.50 7.75
N PHE A 164 -8.70 0.86 7.14
CA PHE A 164 -8.83 1.82 6.04
C PHE A 164 -10.15 2.60 6.12
N THR A 165 -10.23 3.74 5.41
CA THR A 165 -11.49 4.40 5.04
C THR A 165 -11.87 4.08 3.58
N PRO A 166 -13.15 3.90 3.24
CA PRO A 166 -13.57 3.69 1.84
C PRO A 166 -13.15 4.82 0.89
N SER A 167 -13.14 6.07 1.37
CA SER A 167 -12.70 7.25 0.63
C SER A 167 -11.21 7.18 0.26
N ASN A 168 -10.35 6.83 1.21
CA ASN A 168 -8.91 6.73 0.97
C ASN A 168 -8.59 5.59 0.01
N ILE A 169 -9.15 4.39 0.23
CA ILE A 169 -8.88 3.24 -0.65
C ILE A 169 -9.27 3.57 -2.10
N GLY A 170 -10.45 4.15 -2.31
CA GLY A 170 -10.89 4.53 -3.65
C GLY A 170 -9.95 5.53 -4.32
N SER A 171 -9.52 6.54 -3.58
CA SER A 171 -8.60 7.58 -4.07
C SER A 171 -7.20 7.02 -4.38
N LEU A 172 -6.67 6.14 -3.52
CA LEU A 172 -5.39 5.45 -3.71
C LEU A 172 -5.44 4.47 -4.89
N MET A 173 -6.52 3.71 -5.05
CA MET A 173 -6.68 2.84 -6.22
C MET A 173 -6.70 3.68 -7.50
N LYS A 174 -7.45 4.78 -7.51
CA LYS A 174 -7.52 5.69 -8.65
C LYS A 174 -6.18 6.35 -8.98
N SER A 175 -5.35 6.67 -8.00
CA SER A 175 -4.02 7.24 -8.26
C SER A 175 -3.08 6.29 -9.03
N THR A 176 -3.36 4.98 -8.98
CA THR A 176 -2.59 3.96 -9.70
C THR A 176 -3.10 3.66 -11.11
N GLU A 177 -4.24 4.23 -11.53
CA GLU A 177 -4.91 3.91 -12.80
C GLU A 177 -3.98 4.09 -14.01
N LYS A 178 -3.24 5.20 -14.05
CA LYS A 178 -2.35 5.55 -15.17
C LYS A 178 -0.98 4.88 -15.11
N LEU A 179 -0.62 4.23 -14.01
CA LEU A 179 0.65 3.50 -13.90
C LEU A 179 0.67 2.26 -14.83
N GLY A 180 -0.52 1.77 -15.22
CA GLY A 180 -0.69 0.69 -16.18
C GLY A 180 -0.50 1.10 -17.64
N GLU A 181 -0.38 2.40 -17.96
CA GLU A 181 -0.37 2.93 -19.34
C GLU A 181 1.05 3.14 -19.92
N ALA A 182 2.10 2.85 -19.14
CA ALA A 182 3.50 2.88 -19.59
C ALA A 182 3.98 1.54 -20.17
#